data_AF-A0A917VPC4-F1
#
_entry.id   AF-A0A917VPC4-F1
#
_cell.length_a   1.000
_cell.length_b   1.000
_cell.length_c   1.000
_cell.angle_alpha   90.00
_cell.angle_beta   90.00
_cell.angle_gamma   90.00
#
_symmetry.space_group_name_H-M   'P 1'
#
loop_
_entity.id
_entity.type
_entity.pdbx_description
1 polymer ?
#
loop_
_entity_poly.entity_id
_entity_poly.type
_entity_poly.pdbx_seq_one_letter_code
_entity_poly.pdbx_strand_id
1 'polypeptide(L)'
;MTSLTQPLRDEHAHLLPHIETLRTVADTLGHATPGTLSTALADVQLFLSDHLIPHAEAEDQVLYPAIARVMGAPEATATMSREHVEVGRLARELDTLRETVDREGLSDERQTALRRVLYGLYTLIKVHFAKEEEIYLPLLDQRLPAPEAEQLFAELAHAHHRD
;
A
#
# COMPACT_ATOMS: atom_id res chain seq x y z
N MET A 1 17.95 1.33 21.79
CA MET A 1 18.48 0.94 20.48
C MET A 1 17.29 0.81 19.56
N THR A 2 17.30 1.47 18.40
CA THR A 2 16.28 1.30 17.36
C THR A 2 16.29 -0.15 16.87
N SER A 3 15.13 -0.72 16.57
CA SER A 3 15.07 -2.11 16.08
C SER A 3 15.58 -2.19 14.64
N LEU A 4 15.94 -3.40 14.19
CA LEU A 4 16.50 -3.61 12.85
C LEU A 4 15.47 -3.29 11.76
N THR A 5 14.18 -3.49 12.07
CA THR A 5 13.06 -3.16 11.18
C THR A 5 12.59 -1.71 11.24
N GLN A 6 13.24 -0.85 12.05
CA GLN A 6 12.82 0.55 12.21
C GLN A 6 12.70 1.35 10.89
N PRO A 7 13.61 1.21 9.90
CA PRO A 7 13.48 1.96 8.65
C PRO A 7 12.17 1.69 7.91
N LEU A 8 11.71 0.44 7.86
CA LEU A 8 10.45 0.07 7.21
C LEU A 8 9.23 0.58 8.00
N ARG A 9 9.31 0.57 9.34
CA ARG A 9 8.27 1.18 10.19
C ARG A 9 8.17 2.70 9.96
N ASP A 10 9.30 3.37 9.80
CA ASP A 10 9.33 4.79 9.50
C ASP A 10 8.73 5.06 8.10
N GLU A 11 9.02 4.21 7.11
CA GLU A 11 8.39 4.27 5.78
C GLU A 11 6.86 4.10 5.86
N HIS A 12 6.36 3.08 6.56
CA HIS A 12 4.92 2.89 6.77
C HIS A 12 4.29 4.11 7.45
N ALA A 13 4.96 4.68 8.45
CA ALA A 13 4.51 5.89 9.11
C ALA A 13 4.39 7.10 8.15
N HIS A 14 5.26 7.19 7.14
CA HIS A 14 5.16 8.21 6.09
C HIS A 14 4.03 7.94 5.09
N LEU A 15 3.72 6.66 4.79
CA LEU A 15 2.64 6.28 3.86
C LEU A 15 1.24 6.40 4.50
N LEU A 16 1.13 6.21 5.83
CA LEU A 16 -0.13 6.19 6.56
C LEU A 16 -1.02 7.43 6.34
N PRO A 17 -0.51 8.68 6.40
CA PRO A 17 -1.31 9.87 6.11
C PRO A 17 -1.96 9.83 4.73
N HIS A 18 -1.26 9.34 3.71
CA HIS A 18 -1.78 9.21 2.35
C HIS A 18 -2.86 8.12 2.29
N ILE A 19 -2.70 7.01 3.01
CA ILE A 19 -3.73 5.98 3.12
C ILE A 19 -5.01 6.54 3.76
N GLU A 20 -4.90 7.39 4.79
CA GLU A 20 -6.09 8.05 5.38
C GLU A 20 -6.79 9.02 4.42
N THR A 21 -6.09 9.54 3.39
CA THR A 21 -6.75 10.35 2.36
C THR A 21 -7.76 9.53 1.54
N LEU A 22 -7.54 8.24 1.31
CA LEU A 22 -8.48 7.36 0.59
C LEU A 22 -9.88 7.42 1.21
N ARG A 23 -9.94 7.26 2.54
CA ARG A 23 -11.19 7.35 3.31
C ARG A 23 -11.79 8.76 3.22
N THR A 24 -10.96 9.78 3.38
CA THR A 24 -11.40 11.19 3.33
C THR A 24 -11.99 11.56 1.96
N VAL A 25 -11.40 11.09 0.86
CA VAL A 25 -11.95 11.29 -0.48
C VAL A 25 -13.29 10.55 -0.62
N ALA A 26 -13.38 9.31 -0.13
CA ALA A 26 -14.62 8.54 -0.16
C ALA A 26 -15.77 9.20 0.64
N ASP A 27 -15.44 9.82 1.77
CA ASP A 27 -16.38 10.56 2.64
C ASP A 27 -16.94 11.81 1.93
N THR A 28 -16.10 12.51 1.15
CA THR A 28 -16.45 13.78 0.50
C THR A 28 -17.15 13.63 -0.86
N LEU A 29 -17.16 12.43 -1.43
CA LEU A 29 -17.87 12.11 -2.68
C LEU A 29 -19.35 12.55 -2.61
N GLY A 30 -19.77 13.38 -3.57
CA GLY A 30 -21.13 13.94 -3.65
C GLY A 30 -21.33 15.27 -2.90
N HIS A 31 -20.34 15.69 -2.10
CA HIS A 31 -20.34 16.98 -1.40
C HIS A 31 -19.24 17.91 -1.92
N ALA A 32 -18.15 17.35 -2.47
CA ALA A 32 -17.05 18.10 -3.05
C ALA A 32 -17.43 18.74 -4.39
N THR A 33 -16.78 19.86 -4.70
CA THR A 33 -16.86 20.44 -6.05
C THR A 33 -16.16 19.52 -7.07
N PRO A 34 -16.56 19.52 -8.35
CA PRO A 34 -15.92 18.68 -9.37
C PRO A 34 -14.39 18.88 -9.46
N GLY A 35 -13.92 20.13 -9.38
CA GLY A 35 -12.49 20.43 -9.43
C GLY A 35 -11.73 19.87 -8.23
N THR A 36 -12.25 20.07 -7.01
CA THR A 36 -11.66 19.50 -5.79
C THR A 36 -11.61 17.98 -5.83
N LEU A 37 -12.67 17.33 -6.32
CA LEU A 37 -12.71 15.87 -6.44
C LEU A 37 -11.70 15.36 -7.47
N SER A 38 -11.62 15.98 -8.64
CA SER A 38 -10.67 15.57 -9.69
C SER A 38 -9.23 15.67 -9.20
N THR A 39 -8.85 16.77 -8.54
CA THR A 39 -7.52 16.91 -7.92
C THR A 39 -7.28 15.82 -6.88
N ALA A 40 -8.22 15.58 -5.96
CA ALA A 40 -8.03 14.59 -4.92
C ALA A 40 -7.90 13.16 -5.47
N LEU A 41 -8.65 12.80 -6.51
CA LEU A 41 -8.52 11.50 -7.18
C LEU A 41 -7.18 11.37 -7.93
N ALA A 42 -6.69 12.45 -8.53
CA ALA A 42 -5.37 12.47 -9.17
C ALA A 42 -4.23 12.31 -8.16
N ASP A 43 -4.30 13.01 -7.02
CA ASP A 43 -3.30 12.91 -5.94
C ASP A 43 -3.27 11.51 -5.33
N VAL A 44 -4.44 10.91 -5.08
CA VAL A 44 -4.54 9.52 -4.64
C VAL A 44 -3.91 8.58 -5.67
N GLN A 45 -4.21 8.75 -6.96
CA GLN A 45 -3.67 7.86 -7.97
C GLN A 45 -2.15 7.97 -8.09
N LEU A 46 -1.61 9.19 -8.04
CA LEU A 46 -0.17 9.42 -8.04
C LEU A 46 0.50 8.73 -6.84
N PHE A 47 -0.08 8.85 -5.64
CA PHE A 47 0.40 8.15 -4.46
C PHE A 47 0.40 6.62 -4.65
N LEU A 48 -0.67 6.06 -5.22
CA LEU A 48 -0.76 4.61 -5.45
C LEU A 48 0.30 4.15 -6.45
N SER A 49 0.47 4.85 -7.59
CA SER A 49 1.38 4.44 -8.66
C SER A 49 2.85 4.67 -8.32
N ASP A 50 3.18 5.78 -7.66
CA ASP A 50 4.57 6.22 -7.53
C ASP A 50 5.17 5.84 -6.17
N HIS A 51 4.33 5.45 -5.20
CA HIS A 51 4.78 5.13 -3.86
C HIS A 51 4.27 3.76 -3.39
N LEU A 52 2.95 3.58 -3.28
CA LEU A 52 2.42 2.38 -2.61
C LEU A 52 2.67 1.08 -3.41
N ILE A 53 2.42 1.09 -4.72
CA ILE A 53 2.61 -0.11 -5.56
C ILE A 53 4.10 -0.49 -5.66
N PRO A 54 5.03 0.43 -5.97
CA PRO A 54 6.46 0.11 -5.95
C PRO A 54 6.93 -0.43 -4.59
N HIS A 55 6.36 0.09 -3.50
CA HIS A 55 6.62 -0.41 -2.16
C HIS A 55 6.20 -1.88 -1.99
N ALA A 56 4.95 -2.21 -2.30
CA ALA A 56 4.42 -3.57 -2.26
C ALA A 56 5.23 -4.55 -3.13
N GLU A 57 5.66 -4.11 -4.32
CA GLU A 57 6.48 -4.94 -5.22
C GLU A 57 7.87 -5.21 -4.66
N ALA A 58 8.49 -4.23 -3.99
CA ALA A 58 9.78 -4.40 -3.32
C ALA A 58 9.67 -5.40 -2.16
N GLU A 59 8.59 -5.36 -1.38
CA GLU A 59 8.34 -6.30 -0.29
C GLU A 59 8.15 -7.73 -0.81
N ASP A 60 7.37 -7.92 -1.88
CA ASP A 60 7.20 -9.22 -2.53
C ASP A 60 8.53 -9.82 -3.01
N GLN A 61 9.43 -8.97 -3.54
CA GLN A 61 10.71 -9.41 -4.08
C GLN A 61 11.76 -9.69 -3.00
N VAL A 62 11.74 -8.94 -1.90
CA VAL A 62 12.86 -8.91 -0.94
C VAL A 62 12.42 -9.35 0.45
N LEU A 63 11.42 -8.69 1.02
CA LEU A 63 11.00 -8.89 2.41
C LEU A 63 10.34 -10.26 2.64
N TYR A 64 9.39 -10.62 1.79
CA TYR A 64 8.58 -11.83 1.96
C TYR A 64 9.38 -13.13 1.84
N PRO A 65 10.34 -13.27 0.89
CA PRO A 65 11.25 -14.42 0.89
C PRO A 65 12.07 -14.56 2.17
N ALA A 66 12.49 -13.45 2.79
CA ALA A 66 13.21 -13.49 4.06
C ALA A 66 12.31 -13.95 5.21
N ILE A 67 11.07 -13.47 5.28
CA ILE A 67 10.07 -13.92 6.27
C ILE A 67 9.79 -15.41 6.12
N ALA A 68 9.52 -15.89 4.89
CA ALA A 68 9.27 -17.30 4.62
C ALA A 68 10.43 -18.20 5.06
N ARG A 69 11.68 -17.75 4.84
CA ARG A 69 12.90 -18.43 5.30
C ARG A 69 12.99 -18.49 6.83
N VAL A 70 12.77 -17.37 7.52
CA VAL A 70 12.80 -17.28 8.99
C VAL A 70 11.69 -18.12 9.64
N MET A 71 10.54 -18.24 8.98
CA MET A 71 9.43 -19.08 9.44
C MET A 71 9.61 -20.56 9.09
N GLY A 72 10.51 -20.91 8.17
CA GLY A 72 10.65 -22.26 7.63
C GLY A 72 9.41 -22.74 6.86
N ALA A 73 8.63 -21.80 6.32
CA ALA A 73 7.34 -22.06 5.69
C ALA A 73 7.24 -21.26 4.38
N PRO A 74 7.43 -21.89 3.20
CA PRO A 74 7.47 -21.21 1.91
C PRO A 74 6.22 -20.38 1.60
N GLU A 75 5.05 -20.83 2.06
CA GLU A 75 3.75 -20.17 1.81
C GLU A 75 3.36 -19.16 2.89
N ALA A 76 4.25 -18.84 3.84
CA ALA A 76 3.92 -18.00 5.00
C ALA A 76 3.36 -16.62 4.61
N THR A 77 3.86 -16.06 3.51
CA THR A 77 3.50 -14.72 3.01
C THR A 77 2.60 -14.76 1.77
N ALA A 78 2.16 -15.93 1.31
CA ALA A 78 1.35 -16.05 0.08
C ALA A 78 0.03 -15.27 0.16
N THR A 79 -0.53 -15.13 1.36
CA THR A 79 -1.72 -14.31 1.59
C THR A 79 -1.44 -12.81 1.43
N MET A 80 -0.23 -12.34 1.76
CA MET A 80 0.18 -10.95 1.61
C MET A 80 0.35 -10.59 0.12
N SER A 81 1.07 -11.44 -0.63
CA SER A 81 1.21 -11.26 -2.09
C SER A 81 -0.15 -11.28 -2.80
N ARG A 82 -1.11 -12.10 -2.33
CA ARG A 82 -2.48 -12.05 -2.88
C ARG A 82 -3.17 -10.72 -2.59
N GLU A 83 -2.93 -10.10 -1.44
CA GLU A 83 -3.45 -8.77 -1.11
C GLU A 83 -2.83 -7.71 -2.02
N HIS A 84 -1.53 -7.75 -2.30
CA HIS A 84 -0.88 -6.87 -3.28
C HIS A 84 -1.53 -6.95 -4.67
N VAL A 85 -1.82 -8.17 -5.14
CA VAL A 85 -2.56 -8.36 -6.41
C VAL A 85 -3.93 -7.67 -6.38
N GLU A 86 -4.63 -7.71 -5.25
CA GLU A 86 -5.93 -7.04 -5.10
C GLU A 86 -5.80 -5.52 -5.05
N VAL A 87 -4.82 -5.00 -4.32
CA VAL A 87 -4.52 -3.56 -4.25
C VAL A 87 -4.22 -3.04 -5.65
N GLY A 88 -3.35 -3.71 -6.42
CA GLY A 88 -3.05 -3.34 -7.80
C GLY A 88 -4.28 -3.40 -8.72
N ARG A 89 -5.17 -4.37 -8.53
CA ARG A 89 -6.44 -4.45 -9.28
C ARG A 89 -7.35 -3.26 -8.98
N LEU A 90 -7.51 -2.92 -7.70
CA LEU A 90 -8.33 -1.81 -7.26
C LEU A 90 -7.75 -0.44 -7.66
N ALA A 91 -6.41 -0.29 -7.66
CA ALA A 91 -5.75 0.93 -8.11
C ALA A 91 -6.00 1.19 -9.61
N ARG A 92 -5.88 0.16 -10.47
CA ARG A 92 -6.23 0.28 -11.90
C ARG A 92 -7.71 0.59 -12.13
N GLU A 93 -8.58 0.02 -11.30
CA GLU A 93 -10.01 0.30 -11.34
C GLU A 93 -10.30 1.76 -10.94
N LEU A 94 -9.61 2.28 -9.91
CA LEU A 94 -9.71 3.68 -9.50
C LEU A 94 -9.29 4.62 -10.63
N ASP A 95 -8.17 4.32 -11.29
CA ASP A 95 -7.67 5.13 -12.41
C ASP A 95 -8.69 5.19 -13.56
N THR A 96 -9.25 4.04 -13.94
CA THR A 96 -10.31 3.96 -14.96
C THR A 96 -11.55 4.77 -14.58
N LEU A 97 -11.97 4.71 -13.30
CA LEU A 97 -13.10 5.48 -12.80
C LEU A 97 -12.82 6.98 -12.79
N ARG A 98 -11.61 7.40 -12.39
CA ARG A 98 -11.15 8.78 -12.41
C ARG A 98 -11.23 9.36 -13.82
N GLU A 99 -10.62 8.69 -14.80
CA GLU A 99 -10.67 9.14 -16.19
C GLU A 99 -12.10 9.25 -16.72
N THR A 100 -12.96 8.31 -16.33
CA THR A 100 -14.37 8.32 -16.73
C THR A 100 -15.12 9.50 -16.11
N VAL A 101 -14.84 9.84 -14.84
CA VAL A 101 -15.39 11.02 -14.19
C VAL A 101 -14.90 12.31 -14.85
N ASP A 102 -13.62 12.39 -15.21
CA ASP A 102 -13.07 13.57 -15.89
C ASP A 102 -13.71 13.79 -17.28
N ARG A 103 -14.04 12.71 -18.00
CA ARG A 103 -14.69 12.78 -19.33
C ARG A 103 -16.20 12.99 -19.27
N GLU A 104 -16.89 12.26 -18.39
CA GLU A 104 -18.35 12.07 -18.43
C GLU A 104 -19.06 12.63 -17.20
N GLY A 105 -18.32 13.23 -16.26
CA GLY A 105 -18.84 13.77 -15.01
C GLY A 105 -19.17 12.71 -13.96
N LEU A 106 -19.44 13.17 -12.75
CA LEU A 106 -19.80 12.32 -11.62
C LEU A 106 -21.30 12.01 -11.61
N SER A 107 -21.68 10.76 -11.86
CA SER A 107 -23.03 10.24 -11.65
C SER A 107 -23.14 9.48 -10.32
N ASP A 108 -24.35 9.21 -9.83
CA ASP A 108 -24.58 8.44 -8.61
C ASP A 108 -23.96 7.03 -8.67
N GLU A 109 -23.99 6.39 -9.85
CA GLU A 109 -23.37 5.10 -10.10
C GLU A 109 -21.84 5.18 -9.96
N ARG A 110 -21.22 6.18 -10.60
CA ARG A 110 -19.76 6.40 -10.51
C ARG A 110 -19.34 6.78 -9.10
N GLN A 111 -20.14 7.57 -8.40
CA GLN A 111 -19.91 7.92 -7.00
C GLN A 111 -19.93 6.67 -6.12
N THR A 112 -20.89 5.76 -6.33
CA THR A 112 -20.97 4.49 -5.62
C THR A 112 -19.77 3.60 -5.91
N ALA A 113 -19.36 3.50 -7.18
CA ALA A 113 -18.19 2.74 -7.60
C ALA A 113 -16.88 3.27 -6.98
N LEU A 114 -16.65 4.57 -7.03
CA LEU A 114 -15.49 5.23 -6.41
C LEU A 114 -15.45 4.97 -4.91
N ARG A 115 -16.58 5.15 -4.22
CA ARG A 115 -16.67 4.94 -2.78
C ARG A 115 -16.32 3.51 -2.39
N ARG A 116 -16.82 2.52 -3.14
CA ARG A 116 -16.45 1.10 -2.94
C ARG A 116 -14.95 0.89 -3.09
N VAL A 117 -14.35 1.40 -4.16
CA VAL A 117 -12.91 1.20 -4.44
C VAL A 117 -12.05 1.87 -3.38
N LEU A 118 -12.34 3.13 -3.03
CA LEU A 118 -11.57 3.89 -2.05
C LEU A 118 -11.64 3.28 -0.65
N TYR A 119 -12.82 2.87 -0.16
CA TYR A 119 -12.92 2.18 1.13
C TYR A 119 -12.31 0.78 1.09
N GLY A 120 -12.42 0.09 -0.04
CA GLY A 120 -11.78 -1.22 -0.24
C GLY A 120 -10.26 -1.13 -0.12
N LEU A 121 -9.65 -0.18 -0.85
CA LEU A 121 -8.22 0.12 -0.74
C LEU A 121 -7.84 0.50 0.68
N TYR A 122 -8.53 1.49 1.27
CA TYR A 122 -8.26 1.95 2.63
C TYR A 122 -8.20 0.80 3.64
N THR A 123 -9.25 -0.02 3.67
CA THR A 123 -9.37 -1.09 4.66
C THR A 123 -8.34 -2.19 4.42
N LEU A 124 -8.15 -2.59 3.17
CA LEU A 124 -7.21 -3.64 2.80
C LEU A 124 -5.77 -3.25 3.18
N ILE A 125 -5.34 -2.04 2.79
CA ILE A 125 -3.98 -1.56 3.06
C ILE A 125 -3.75 -1.37 4.56
N LYS A 126 -4.72 -0.83 5.30
CA LYS A 126 -4.60 -0.66 6.77
C LYS A 126 -4.40 -1.99 7.49
N VAL A 127 -5.16 -3.02 7.12
CA VAL A 127 -5.01 -4.36 7.71
C VAL A 127 -3.69 -5.00 7.25
N HIS A 128 -3.28 -4.77 6.02
CA HIS A 128 -2.03 -5.26 5.47
C HIS A 128 -0.81 -4.75 6.28
N PHE A 129 -0.69 -3.43 6.45
CA PHE A 129 0.38 -2.83 7.26
C PHE A 129 0.36 -3.31 8.71
N ALA A 130 -0.83 -3.48 9.30
CA ALA A 130 -0.95 -4.01 10.65
C ALA A 130 -0.36 -5.43 10.74
N LYS A 131 -0.58 -6.30 9.75
CA LYS A 131 0.04 -7.64 9.75
C LYS A 131 1.55 -7.57 9.69
N GLU A 132 2.11 -6.68 8.87
CA GLU A 132 3.56 -6.54 8.78
C GLU A 132 4.12 -6.03 10.10
N GLU A 133 3.59 -4.92 10.60
CA GLU A 133 4.09 -4.25 11.79
C GLU A 133 3.94 -5.05 13.07
N GLU A 134 2.84 -5.81 13.21
CA GLU A 134 2.49 -6.54 14.43
C GLU A 134 2.96 -8.01 14.39
N ILE A 135 3.14 -8.60 13.20
CA ILE A 135 3.45 -10.03 13.06
C ILE A 135 4.85 -10.22 12.47
N TYR A 136 5.12 -9.69 11.28
CA TYR A 136 6.35 -10.02 10.56
C TYR A 136 7.57 -9.23 11.01
N LEU A 137 7.45 -7.91 11.21
CA LEU A 137 8.58 -7.10 11.64
C LEU A 137 9.08 -7.49 13.05
N PRO A 138 8.22 -7.75 14.06
CA PRO A 138 8.68 -8.27 15.35
C PRO A 138 9.33 -9.65 15.24
N LEU A 139 8.88 -10.49 14.29
CA LEU A 139 9.49 -11.79 14.03
C LEU A 139 10.91 -11.64 13.48
N LEU A 140 11.12 -10.73 12.52
CA LEU A 140 12.44 -10.43 11.97
C LEU A 140 13.37 -9.85 13.03
N ASP A 141 12.89 -8.90 13.85
CA ASP A 141 13.67 -8.33 14.95
C ASP A 141 14.15 -9.40 15.96
N GLN A 142 13.38 -10.48 16.14
CA GLN A 142 13.71 -11.56 17.07
C GLN A 142 14.63 -12.64 16.47
N ARG A 143 14.52 -12.88 15.16
CA ARG A 143 15.09 -14.10 14.54
C ARG A 143 16.15 -13.83 13.48
N LEU A 144 16.27 -12.62 12.99
CA LEU A 144 17.25 -12.27 11.96
C LEU A 144 18.54 -11.73 12.62
N PRO A 145 19.72 -12.29 12.33
CA PRO A 145 20.98 -11.71 12.77
C PRO A 145 21.18 -10.30 12.21
N ALA A 146 21.77 -9.38 13.01
CA ALA A 146 21.91 -7.98 12.61
C ALA A 146 22.57 -7.75 11.23
N PRO A 147 23.66 -8.46 10.84
CA PRO A 147 24.25 -8.29 9.51
C PRO A 147 23.32 -8.70 8.36
N GLU A 148 22.51 -9.76 8.57
CA GLU A 148 21.53 -10.19 7.56
C GLU A 148 20.36 -9.20 7.46
N ALA A 149 19.98 -8.57 8.57
CA ALA A 149 18.95 -7.52 8.58
C ALA A 149 19.40 -6.25 7.87
N GLU A 150 20.62 -5.79 8.15
CA GLU A 150 21.21 -4.63 7.48
C GLU A 150 21.25 -4.85 5.97
N GLN A 151 21.67 -6.04 5.52
CA GLN A 151 21.64 -6.40 4.10
C GLN A 151 20.22 -6.42 3.53
N LEU A 152 19.27 -7.07 4.21
CA LEU A 152 17.88 -7.15 3.77
C LEU A 152 17.25 -5.77 3.54
N PHE A 153 17.39 -4.87 4.51
CA PHE A 153 16.82 -3.52 4.39
C PHE A 153 17.58 -2.64 3.41
N ALA A 154 18.87 -2.86 3.20
CA ALA A 154 19.59 -2.24 2.11
C ALA A 154 19.04 -2.71 0.74
N GLU A 155 18.82 -4.01 0.55
CA GLU A 155 18.23 -4.56 -0.68
C GLU A 155 16.81 -4.03 -0.91
N LEU A 156 15.99 -3.94 0.14
CA LEU A 156 14.64 -3.39 0.09
C LEU A 156 14.67 -1.91 -0.36
N ALA A 157 15.51 -1.09 0.28
CA ALA A 157 15.70 0.31 -0.11
C ALA A 157 16.14 0.48 -1.57
N HIS A 158 17.00 -0.41 -2.09
CA HIS A 158 17.38 -0.37 -3.49
C HIS A 158 16.24 -0.78 -4.42
N ALA A 159 15.42 -1.75 -4.04
CA ALA A 159 14.26 -2.19 -4.83
C ALA A 159 13.21 -1.07 -4.98
N HIS A 160 13.02 -0.22 -3.96
CA HIS A 160 12.15 0.97 -4.04
C HIS A 160 12.62 2.04 -5.04
N HIS A 161 13.90 2.05 -5.43
CA HIS A 161 14.48 3.10 -6.26
C HIS A 161 14.80 2.66 -7.70
N ARG A 162 14.40 1.44 -8.09
CA ARG A 162 14.60 0.96 -9.45
C ARG A 162 13.41 1.34 -10.35
N ASP A 163 13.48 2.55 -10.89
CA ASP A 163 12.80 2.98 -12.13
C ASP A 163 13.82 3.52 -13.14
#